data_AF-A0A2Z6R6M3-F1
#
_entry.id   AF-A0A2Z6R6M3-F1
#
_cell.length_a   1.000
_cell.length_b   1.000
_cell.length_c   1.000
_cell.angle_alpha   90.00
_cell.angle_beta   90.00
_cell.angle_gamma   90.00
#
_symmetry.space_group_name_H-M   'P 1'
#
loop_
_entity.id
_entity.type
_entity.pdbx_description
1 polymer ?
#
loop_
_entity_poly.entity_id
_entity_poly.type
_entity_poly.pdbx_seq_one_letter_code
_entity_poly.pdbx_strand_id
1 'polypeptide(L)'
;MGFKVDPRKVLYSQYSIRPRFKDDELVEDTIDQLVSGKLSPKHIEPIRVCTLNGKMHSLDNRRLYAFKVAISRGSRFKTVPAVRSYEYDELQRKMSSPPSADYSIVKVRKDNYIPYVEDDDDEDDDEDDDEDDDEDDDEDDDDDEYDDTDDDDEYDEYDDDDDDDDDDDDDDDDDDDDDDDDEEEEEEEYGNECGEYDYYDEDDDEDDDEYDEYDDDDILNNFSRLYI
;
A
#
# COMPACT_ATOMS: atom_id res chain seq x y z
N MET A 1 11.69 -2.27 15.28
CA MET A 1 11.21 -1.37 16.35
C MET A 1 10.08 -0.49 15.81
N GLY A 2 8.89 -0.51 16.43
CA GLY A 2 7.75 0.30 16.01
C GLY A 2 7.80 1.72 16.58
N PHE A 3 7.32 2.71 15.83
CA PHE A 3 7.23 4.11 16.22
C PHE A 3 5.85 4.70 15.86
N LYS A 4 5.58 5.93 16.29
CA LYS A 4 4.33 6.65 15.94
C LYS A 4 4.63 7.74 14.94
N VAL A 5 3.82 7.82 13.89
CA VAL A 5 3.97 8.82 12.84
C VAL A 5 2.64 9.54 12.57
N ASP A 6 2.70 10.82 12.21
CA ASP A 6 1.54 11.51 11.63
C ASP A 6 1.38 11.03 10.18
N PRO A 7 0.30 10.31 9.84
CA PRO A 7 0.13 9.75 8.50
C PRO A 7 0.07 10.84 7.42
N ARG A 8 -0.25 12.10 7.75
CA ARG A 8 -0.23 13.22 6.79
C ARG A 8 1.18 13.59 6.33
N LYS A 9 2.21 13.20 7.08
CA LYS A 9 3.63 13.41 6.72
C LYS A 9 4.24 12.24 5.95
N VAL A 10 3.47 11.16 5.74
CA VAL A 10 3.92 9.97 5.01
C VAL A 10 3.36 10.05 3.59
N LEU A 11 4.22 9.79 2.60
CA LEU A 11 3.89 9.78 1.19
C LEU A 11 3.44 8.40 0.75
N TYR A 12 2.68 8.37 -0.34
CA TYR A 12 2.33 7.11 -1.01
C TYR A 12 3.51 6.59 -1.84
N SER A 13 3.44 5.34 -2.25
CA SER A 13 4.40 4.74 -3.19
C SER A 13 3.79 4.38 -4.55
N GLN A 14 2.47 4.16 -4.63
CA GLN A 14 1.78 3.69 -5.85
C GLN A 14 0.72 4.67 -6.33
N TYR A 15 0.43 4.67 -7.64
CA TYR A 15 -0.55 5.58 -8.22
C TYR A 15 -2.01 5.37 -7.82
N SER A 16 -2.38 4.11 -7.62
CA SER A 16 -3.75 3.79 -7.27
C SER A 16 -3.81 2.69 -6.22
N ILE A 17 -4.91 2.66 -5.49
CA ILE A 17 -5.24 1.60 -4.54
C ILE A 17 -6.56 0.96 -4.91
N ARG A 18 -6.67 -0.34 -4.63
CA ARG A 18 -7.95 -1.04 -4.65
C ARG A 18 -8.84 -0.55 -3.49
N PRO A 19 -10.16 -0.56 -3.64
CA PRO A 19 -11.10 -0.11 -2.60
C PRO A 19 -11.26 -1.12 -1.46
N ARG A 20 -10.71 -2.34 -1.59
CA ARG A 20 -10.74 -3.40 -0.58
C ARG A 20 -9.35 -3.75 -0.06
N PHE A 21 -9.28 -4.28 1.16
CA PHE A 21 -8.07 -4.87 1.75
C PHE A 21 -7.79 -6.27 1.17
N LYS A 22 -6.90 -7.05 1.80
CA LYS A 22 -6.60 -8.42 1.33
C LYS A 22 -7.64 -9.45 1.80
N ASP A 23 -8.35 -9.11 2.86
CA ASP A 23 -9.43 -9.84 3.52
C ASP A 23 -10.83 -9.38 3.04
N ASP A 24 -10.89 -8.76 1.86
CA ASP A 24 -12.11 -8.22 1.23
C ASP A 24 -12.88 -7.13 2.00
N GLU A 25 -12.39 -6.68 3.16
CA GLU A 25 -12.97 -5.53 3.87
C GLU A 25 -12.83 -4.25 3.03
N LEU A 26 -13.91 -3.47 2.94
CA LEU A 26 -13.88 -2.18 2.26
C LEU A 26 -13.04 -1.17 3.04
N VAL A 27 -12.14 -0.50 2.33
CA VAL A 27 -11.31 0.58 2.88
C VAL A 27 -12.19 1.70 3.45
N GLU A 28 -13.34 1.96 2.84
CA GLU A 28 -14.32 2.95 3.30
C GLU A 28 -14.98 2.55 4.63
N ASP A 29 -15.31 1.27 4.83
CA ASP A 29 -15.89 0.79 6.08
C ASP A 29 -14.89 0.94 7.23
N THR A 30 -13.62 0.60 6.99
CA THR A 30 -12.55 0.83 7.97
C THR A 30 -12.37 2.32 8.28
N ILE A 31 -12.50 3.22 7.29
CA ILE A 31 -12.48 4.67 7.51
C ILE A 31 -13.61 5.08 8.45
N ASP A 32 -14.83 4.61 8.22
CA ASP A 32 -15.99 4.97 9.03
C ASP A 32 -15.89 4.41 10.46
N GLN A 33 -15.34 3.21 10.63
CA GLN A 33 -15.01 2.65 11.94
C GLN A 33 -13.93 3.47 12.67
N LEU A 34 -12.92 3.98 11.95
CA LEU A 34 -11.87 4.85 12.50
C LEU A 34 -12.39 6.25 12.88
N VAL A 35 -13.31 6.80 12.09
CA VAL A 35 -13.96 8.11 12.34
C VAL A 35 -14.90 8.02 13.54
N SER A 36 -15.75 6.99 13.58
CA SER A 36 -16.66 6.74 14.71
C SER A 36 -15.91 6.34 15.99
N GLY A 37 -14.67 5.87 15.87
CA GLY A 37 -13.84 5.41 16.98
C GLY A 37 -14.18 4.00 17.47
N LYS A 38 -14.98 3.24 16.69
CA LYS A 38 -15.19 1.80 16.90
C LYS A 38 -13.89 1.02 16.71
N LEU A 39 -13.07 1.45 15.75
CA LEU A 39 -11.76 0.89 15.47
C LEU A 39 -10.66 1.88 15.88
N SER A 40 -9.62 1.38 16.54
CA SER A 40 -8.45 2.17 16.94
C SER A 40 -7.28 1.87 16.01
N PRO A 41 -6.42 2.85 15.67
CA PRO A 41 -5.22 2.60 14.88
C PRO A 41 -4.27 1.55 15.45
N LYS A 42 -4.39 1.19 16.73
CA LYS A 42 -3.59 0.12 17.36
C LYS A 42 -4.08 -1.28 17.02
N HIS A 43 -5.32 -1.43 16.55
CA HIS A 43 -5.91 -2.70 16.14
C HIS A 43 -5.72 -2.98 14.65
N ILE A 44 -5.22 -2.00 13.90
CA ILE A 44 -4.81 -2.16 12.52
C ILE A 44 -3.29 -2.42 12.51
N GLU A 45 -2.84 -3.28 11.61
CA GLU A 45 -1.42 -3.53 11.42
C GLU A 45 -0.62 -2.23 11.21
N PRO A 46 0.55 -2.08 11.86
CA PRO A 46 1.40 -0.92 11.65
C PRO A 46 1.74 -0.71 10.18
N ILE A 47 1.81 0.55 9.75
CA ILE A 47 2.25 0.85 8.38
C ILE A 47 3.76 0.65 8.25
N ARG A 48 4.18 -0.04 7.20
CA ARG A 48 5.59 -0.14 6.80
C ARG A 48 5.98 1.13 6.06
N VAL A 49 7.08 1.74 6.49
CA VAL A 49 7.59 3.01 5.97
C VAL A 49 9.06 2.85 5.61
N CYS A 50 9.39 3.24 4.37
CA CYS A 50 10.76 3.36 3.88
C CYS A 50 11.15 4.83 3.79
N THR A 51 12.43 5.15 3.98
CA THR A 51 12.95 6.52 3.80
C THR A 51 13.70 6.58 2.47
N LEU A 52 13.24 7.42 1.54
CA LEU A 52 13.87 7.66 0.25
C LEU A 52 14.04 9.16 0.07
N ASN A 53 15.25 9.62 -0.24
CA ASN A 53 15.58 11.05 -0.42
C ASN A 53 15.12 11.92 0.77
N GLY A 54 15.31 11.43 2.00
CA GLY A 54 14.89 12.11 3.23
C GLY A 54 13.37 12.16 3.47
N LYS A 55 12.57 11.56 2.59
CA LYS A 55 11.10 11.51 2.69
C LYS A 55 10.62 10.12 3.08
N MET A 56 9.55 10.06 3.86
CA MET A 56 8.92 8.80 4.28
C MET A 56 7.87 8.37 3.28
N HIS A 57 8.02 7.18 2.71
CA HIS A 57 7.06 6.56 1.80
C HIS A 57 6.49 5.29 2.41
N SER A 58 5.19 5.07 2.26
CA SER A 58 4.53 3.88 2.76
C SER A 58 4.55 2.76 1.72
N LEU A 59 4.77 1.53 2.18
CA LEU A 59 4.49 0.33 1.39
C LEU A 59 3.00 -0.05 1.48
N ASP A 60 2.26 0.44 2.47
CA ASP A 60 0.89 0.04 2.78
C ASP A 60 -0.12 1.14 2.44
N ASN A 61 -0.21 1.49 1.15
CA ASN A 61 -0.96 2.66 0.67
C ASN A 61 -2.45 2.65 1.05
N ARG A 62 -3.10 1.48 1.10
CA ARG A 62 -4.51 1.34 1.54
C ARG A 62 -4.69 1.75 3.01
N ARG A 63 -3.86 1.25 3.92
CA ARG A 63 -3.89 1.61 5.34
C ARG A 63 -3.55 3.10 5.53
N LEU A 64 -2.53 3.59 4.83
CA LEU A 64 -2.16 5.01 4.88
C LEU A 64 -3.32 5.91 4.41
N TYR A 65 -4.00 5.53 3.33
CA TYR A 65 -5.17 6.24 2.82
C TYR A 65 -6.30 6.26 3.86
N ALA A 66 -6.65 5.11 4.44
CA ALA A 66 -7.68 5.03 5.47
C ALA A 66 -7.39 5.98 6.64
N PHE A 67 -6.15 6.02 7.12
CA PHE A 67 -5.76 6.92 8.20
C PHE A 67 -5.82 8.40 7.82
N LYS A 68 -5.31 8.78 6.65
CA LYS A 68 -5.34 10.18 6.17
C LYS A 68 -6.77 10.69 6.01
N VAL A 69 -7.64 9.88 5.40
CA VAL A 69 -9.05 10.23 5.20
C VAL A 69 -9.78 10.28 6.52
N ALA A 70 -9.60 9.30 7.42
CA ALA A 70 -10.24 9.31 8.73
C ALA A 70 -9.88 10.58 9.54
N ILE A 71 -8.60 10.99 9.54
CA ILE A 71 -8.18 12.24 10.18
C ILE A 71 -8.86 13.46 9.55
N SER A 72 -8.95 13.48 8.22
CA SER A 72 -9.60 14.56 7.47
C SER A 72 -11.11 14.63 7.75
N ARG A 73 -11.75 13.48 7.98
CA ARG A 73 -13.16 13.34 8.39
C ARG A 73 -13.40 13.57 9.89
N GLY A 74 -12.37 13.89 10.67
CA GLY A 74 -12.51 14.29 12.07
C GLY A 74 -12.25 13.17 13.09
N SER A 75 -11.50 12.13 12.74
CA SER A 75 -11.10 11.10 13.71
C SER A 75 -10.32 11.68 14.90
N ARG A 76 -10.38 10.95 16.03
CA ARG A 76 -9.82 11.39 17.32
C ARG A 76 -8.30 11.23 17.41
N PHE A 77 -7.69 10.39 16.58
CA PHE A 77 -6.25 10.15 16.58
C PHE A 77 -5.51 11.12 15.67
N LYS A 78 -4.23 11.33 15.95
CA LYS A 78 -3.31 12.17 15.13
C LYS A 78 -2.07 11.42 14.68
N THR A 79 -1.76 10.30 15.31
CA THR A 79 -0.60 9.47 15.01
C THR A 79 -1.01 8.02 14.91
N VAL A 80 -0.33 7.25 14.06
CA VAL A 80 -0.58 5.83 13.84
C VAL A 80 0.70 5.02 14.09
N PRO A 81 0.58 3.74 14.47
CA PRO A 81 1.73 2.84 14.56
C PRO A 81 2.38 2.66 13.19
N ALA A 82 3.70 2.74 13.14
CA ALA A 82 4.51 2.53 11.95
C ALA A 82 5.77 1.71 12.30
N VAL A 83 6.30 1.01 11.31
CA VAL A 83 7.55 0.26 11.41
C VAL A 83 8.45 0.68 10.25
N ARG A 84 9.75 0.84 10.53
CA ARG A 84 10.74 1.09 9.47
C ARG A 84 10.91 -0.20 8.67
N SER A 85 10.76 -0.13 7.35
CA SER A 85 11.10 -1.22 6.43
C SER A 85 12.28 -0.80 5.56
N TYR A 86 13.12 -1.78 5.22
CA TYR A 86 14.27 -1.65 4.33
C TYR A 86 14.03 -2.38 2.99
N GLU A 87 12.78 -2.73 2.68
CA GLU A 87 12.38 -3.37 1.42
C GLU A 87 12.36 -2.36 0.27
N TYR A 88 13.54 -1.84 -0.08
CA TYR A 88 13.69 -0.83 -1.13
C TYR A 88 13.29 -1.35 -2.50
N ASP A 89 13.45 -2.65 -2.77
CA ASP A 89 13.03 -3.26 -4.04
C ASP A 89 11.50 -3.26 -4.18
N GLU A 90 10.76 -3.53 -3.10
CA GLU A 90 9.29 -3.38 -3.09
C GLU A 90 8.91 -1.91 -3.31
N LEU A 91 9.61 -0.99 -2.65
CA LEU A 91 9.38 0.45 -2.83
C LEU A 91 9.59 0.89 -4.27
N GLN A 92 10.70 0.49 -4.89
CA GLN A 92 11.05 0.84 -6.27
C GLN A 92 10.01 0.28 -7.26
N ARG A 93 9.63 -1.01 -7.12
CA ARG A 93 8.57 -1.62 -7.94
C ARG A 93 7.27 -0.83 -7.84
N LYS A 94 6.89 -0.38 -6.65
CA LYS A 94 5.69 0.42 -6.41
C LYS A 94 5.75 1.81 -7.03
N MET A 95 6.94 2.42 -7.02
CA MET A 95 7.20 3.77 -7.54
C MET A 95 7.35 3.83 -9.06
N SER A 96 7.39 2.69 -9.75
CA SER A 96 7.41 2.61 -11.23
C SER A 96 6.26 3.39 -11.89
N SER A 97 5.12 3.52 -11.19
CA SER A 97 3.97 4.32 -11.59
C SER A 97 3.63 5.36 -10.50
N PRO A 98 4.16 6.59 -10.59
CA PRO A 98 4.08 7.55 -9.51
C PRO A 98 2.64 8.09 -9.29
N PRO A 99 2.15 8.16 -8.04
CA PRO A 99 0.81 8.66 -7.68
C PRO A 99 0.47 10.10 -8.01
N SER A 100 1.49 10.93 -7.99
CA SER A 100 1.45 12.36 -8.27
C SER A 100 2.91 12.78 -8.43
N ALA A 101 3.17 13.98 -8.93
CA ALA A 101 4.53 14.53 -8.99
C ALA A 101 5.26 14.42 -7.63
N ASP A 102 4.52 14.58 -6.52
CA ASP A 102 5.09 14.62 -5.16
C ASP A 102 4.67 13.46 -4.25
N TYR A 103 4.04 12.40 -4.79
CA TYR A 103 3.58 11.24 -4.02
C TYR A 103 2.59 11.54 -2.88
N SER A 104 1.90 12.67 -2.94
CA SER A 104 1.05 13.19 -1.85
C SER A 104 -0.41 12.71 -1.92
N ILE A 105 -0.88 12.37 -3.11
CA ILE A 105 -2.26 11.96 -3.43
C ILE A 105 -2.25 10.54 -4.00
N VAL A 106 -3.33 9.78 -3.83
CA VAL A 106 -3.51 8.45 -4.45
C VAL A 106 -4.91 8.33 -5.04
N LYS A 107 -5.05 7.65 -6.19
CA LYS A 107 -6.35 7.38 -6.80
C LYS A 107 -6.97 6.11 -6.21
N VAL A 108 -8.19 6.19 -5.69
CA VAL A 108 -8.96 4.98 -5.33
C VAL A 108 -9.63 4.44 -6.58
N ARG A 109 -9.41 3.16 -6.89
CA ARG A 109 -10.06 2.49 -8.02
C ARG A 109 -11.55 2.26 -7.71
N LYS A 110 -12.38 2.14 -8.76
CA LYS A 110 -13.77 1.73 -8.60
C LYS A 110 -13.83 0.29 -8.07
N ASP A 111 -14.82 0.01 -7.26
CA ASP A 111 -15.12 -1.34 -6.83
C ASP A 111 -15.89 -2.03 -7.95
N ASN A 112 -15.20 -2.91 -8.68
CA ASN A 112 -15.80 -3.75 -9.71
C ASN A 112 -16.16 -5.14 -9.15
N TYR A 113 -16.22 -5.27 -7.82
CA TYR A 113 -16.63 -6.52 -7.19
C TYR A 113 -18.08 -6.81 -7.53
N ILE A 114 -18.27 -7.79 -8.42
CA ILE A 114 -19.56 -8.42 -8.65
C ILE A 114 -19.71 -9.41 -7.49
N PRO A 115 -20.66 -9.21 -6.56
CA PRO A 115 -20.96 -10.25 -5.60
C PRO A 115 -21.34 -11.47 -6.41
N TYR A 116 -20.69 -12.61 -6.14
CA TYR A 116 -21.22 -13.89 -6.59
C TYR A 116 -22.64 -13.95 -6.03
N VAL A 117 -23.62 -13.72 -6.90
CA VAL A 117 -24.97 -14.20 -6.67
C VAL A 117 -24.77 -15.69 -6.63
N GLU A 118 -24.85 -16.27 -5.43
CA GLU A 118 -25.14 -17.69 -5.33
C GLU A 118 -26.45 -17.83 -6.11
N ASP A 119 -26.36 -18.37 -7.32
CA ASP A 119 -27.53 -18.80 -8.06
C ASP A 119 -28.19 -19.83 -7.14
N ASP A 120 -29.20 -19.37 -6.40
CA ASP A 120 -30.14 -20.21 -5.65
C ASP A 120 -30.93 -21.01 -6.69
N ASP A 121 -30.26 -21.95 -7.37
CA ASP A 121 -30.83 -23.04 -8.15
C ASP A 121 -31.46 -24.08 -7.19
N ASP A 122 -32.27 -23.61 -6.23
CA ASP A 122 -33.25 -24.44 -5.53
C ASP A 122 -34.52 -24.50 -6.41
N GLU A 123 -34.38 -25.07 -7.61
CA GLU A 123 -35.51 -25.59 -8.40
C GLU A 123 -36.03 -26.86 -7.73
N ASP A 124 -36.76 -26.69 -6.63
CA ASP A 124 -37.59 -27.73 -6.00
C ASP A 124 -39.00 -27.14 -5.77
N ASP A 125 -39.79 -26.96 -6.84
CA ASP A 125 -41.27 -26.85 -6.72
C ASP A 125 -41.99 -27.21 -8.03
N ASP A 126 -41.83 -28.46 -8.47
CA ASP A 126 -42.76 -29.10 -9.43
C ASP A 126 -43.96 -29.68 -8.64
N GLU A 127 -44.92 -28.83 -8.24
CA GLU A 127 -46.29 -29.27 -7.91
C GLU A 127 -47.32 -28.53 -8.80
N ASP A 128 -47.72 -29.24 -9.86
CA ASP A 128 -49.02 -29.33 -10.56
C ASP A 128 -50.12 -28.23 -10.46
N ASP A 129 -50.90 -28.16 -11.57
CA ASP A 129 -52.27 -27.61 -11.77
C ASP A 129 -52.44 -26.12 -12.16
N ASP A 130 -52.61 -25.86 -13.47
CA ASP A 130 -53.93 -25.83 -14.15
C ASP A 130 -54.12 -24.72 -15.22
N GLU A 131 -54.53 -25.22 -16.40
CA GLU A 131 -55.53 -24.69 -17.35
C GLU A 131 -55.23 -23.44 -18.22
N ASP A 132 -54.95 -23.76 -19.49
CA ASP A 132 -55.34 -23.10 -20.75
C ASP A 132 -56.33 -21.90 -20.67
N ASP A 133 -55.98 -20.77 -21.28
CA ASP A 133 -56.93 -20.05 -22.15
C ASP A 133 -56.17 -19.26 -23.23
N ASP A 134 -56.47 -19.61 -24.48
CA ASP A 134 -56.01 -19.03 -25.72
C ASP A 134 -56.57 -17.59 -25.90
N GLU A 135 -55.86 -16.72 -26.63
CA GLU A 135 -56.35 -16.11 -27.88
C GLU A 135 -55.42 -15.00 -28.39
N ASP A 136 -55.05 -15.17 -29.66
CA ASP A 136 -54.26 -14.30 -30.53
C ASP A 136 -54.81 -12.86 -30.63
N ASP A 137 -53.93 -11.86 -30.77
CA ASP A 137 -54.19 -10.78 -31.73
C ASP A 137 -52.85 -10.22 -32.27
N ASP A 138 -52.69 -10.43 -33.57
CA ASP A 138 -51.61 -9.99 -34.44
C ASP A 138 -51.66 -8.46 -34.72
N GLU A 139 -50.62 -8.00 -35.42
CA GLU A 139 -50.54 -6.80 -36.29
C GLU A 139 -49.67 -5.62 -35.78
N ASP A 140 -48.39 -5.70 -36.17
CA ASP A 140 -47.67 -4.75 -37.05
C ASP A 140 -48.00 -3.24 -36.94
N ASP A 141 -46.98 -2.42 -36.60
CA ASP A 141 -46.52 -1.34 -37.49
C ASP A 141 -45.19 -0.74 -37.00
N ASP A 142 -44.17 -0.89 -37.84
CA ASP A 142 -43.10 0.04 -38.25
C ASP A 142 -42.87 1.33 -37.44
N ASP A 143 -41.59 1.67 -37.17
CA ASP A 143 -40.87 2.83 -37.76
C ASP A 143 -39.57 3.15 -36.96
N ASP A 144 -38.46 2.63 -37.47
CA ASP A 144 -37.16 3.28 -37.74
C ASP A 144 -36.65 4.42 -36.83
N GLU A 145 -35.51 4.19 -36.15
CA GLU A 145 -34.28 4.96 -36.39
C GLU A 145 -33.10 4.32 -35.63
N TYR A 146 -32.30 3.56 -36.39
CA TYR A 146 -30.98 3.09 -35.96
C TYR A 146 -30.00 4.25 -36.09
N ASP A 147 -29.65 4.87 -34.96
CA ASP A 147 -28.53 5.81 -34.87
C ASP A 147 -27.22 5.01 -34.84
N ASP A 148 -26.66 4.88 -36.04
CA ASP A 148 -25.38 4.25 -36.37
C ASP A 148 -24.26 5.19 -35.93
N THR A 149 -23.96 5.22 -34.63
CA THR A 149 -22.68 5.75 -34.17
C THR A 149 -21.63 4.64 -34.26
N ASP A 150 -20.95 4.60 -35.41
CA ASP A 150 -19.52 4.27 -35.52
C ASP A 150 -18.79 4.95 -34.35
N ASP A 151 -18.49 4.20 -33.29
CA ASP A 151 -17.39 4.55 -32.39
C ASP A 151 -16.42 3.37 -32.42
N ASP A 152 -15.31 3.66 -33.09
CA ASP A 152 -14.23 2.78 -33.46
C ASP A 152 -13.81 1.84 -32.32
N ASP A 153 -13.91 0.56 -32.65
CA ASP A 153 -13.23 -0.56 -32.05
C ASP A 153 -11.71 -0.31 -31.94
N GLU A 154 -11.22 -0.03 -30.74
CA GLU A 154 -9.84 -0.41 -30.36
C GLU A 154 -9.95 -1.36 -29.16
N TYR A 155 -10.42 -2.58 -29.47
CA TYR A 155 -10.27 -3.74 -28.61
C TYR A 155 -8.79 -4.12 -28.56
N ASP A 156 -8.08 -3.62 -27.56
CA ASP A 156 -6.83 -4.21 -27.14
C ASP A 156 -7.14 -5.57 -26.47
N GLU A 157 -7.22 -6.63 -27.28
CA GLU A 157 -7.00 -8.01 -26.85
C GLU A 157 -5.55 -8.11 -26.34
N TYR A 158 -5.35 -7.87 -25.05
CA TYR A 158 -4.22 -8.44 -24.35
C TYR A 158 -4.61 -9.89 -23.98
N ASP A 159 -4.34 -10.79 -24.92
CA ASP A 159 -3.80 -12.12 -24.60
C ASP A 159 -2.54 -11.88 -23.76
N ASP A 160 -2.65 -12.01 -22.43
CA ASP A 160 -1.53 -12.41 -21.58
C ASP A 160 -2.04 -13.59 -20.75
N ASP A 161 -2.12 -14.73 -21.45
CA ASP A 161 -1.79 -16.03 -20.88
C ASP A 161 -0.42 -15.91 -20.19
N ASP A 162 -0.42 -15.81 -18.86
CA ASP A 162 0.68 -16.30 -18.03
C ASP A 162 0.03 -16.93 -16.79
N ASP A 163 -0.63 -18.06 -17.06
CA ASP A 163 -0.56 -19.23 -16.20
C ASP A 163 0.93 -19.53 -15.95
N ASP A 164 1.41 -19.21 -14.76
CA ASP A 164 2.52 -19.95 -14.12
C ASP A 164 2.11 -20.16 -12.66
N ASP A 165 1.15 -21.07 -12.51
CA ASP A 165 1.16 -22.05 -11.43
C ASP A 165 2.50 -22.81 -11.49
N ASP A 166 3.42 -22.48 -10.61
CA ASP A 166 4.46 -23.40 -10.15
C ASP A 166 4.39 -23.41 -8.61
N ASP A 167 3.35 -24.07 -8.10
CA ASP A 167 3.50 -24.98 -6.97
C ASP A 167 4.49 -26.07 -7.40
N ASP A 168 5.72 -26.05 -6.89
CA ASP A 168 6.44 -27.29 -6.63
C ASP A 168 7.36 -27.11 -5.41
N ASP A 169 7.00 -27.87 -4.38
CA ASP A 169 7.82 -28.30 -3.28
C ASP A 169 9.17 -28.84 -3.79
N ASP A 170 10.28 -28.37 -3.20
CA ASP A 170 11.45 -29.24 -3.00
C ASP A 170 12.05 -28.90 -1.63
N ASP A 171 11.67 -29.74 -0.66
CA ASP A 171 12.55 -30.22 0.39
C ASP A 171 13.93 -30.54 -0.20
N ASP A 172 15.00 -30.00 0.40
CA ASP A 172 16.30 -30.66 0.58
C ASP A 172 17.16 -29.66 1.39
N ASP A 173 17.26 -29.88 2.70
CA ASP A 173 18.27 -30.72 3.35
C ASP A 173 19.60 -29.96 3.55
N ASP A 174 20.01 -29.97 4.82
CA ASP A 174 21.38 -30.07 5.28
C ASP A 174 22.41 -29.03 4.77
N ASP A 175 22.88 -28.19 5.69
CA ASP A 175 24.09 -28.59 6.41
C ASP A 175 24.46 -27.57 7.51
N ASP A 176 24.91 -28.18 8.60
CA ASP A 176 25.72 -27.64 9.68
C ASP A 176 26.65 -26.49 9.27
N ASP A 177 26.75 -25.49 10.15
CA ASP A 177 28.07 -25.18 10.70
C ASP A 177 27.91 -24.56 12.09
N ASP A 178 28.31 -25.40 13.06
CA ASP A 178 28.85 -25.03 14.35
C ASP A 178 29.82 -23.84 14.24
N ASP A 179 29.70 -22.91 15.17
CA ASP A 179 30.82 -22.31 15.91
C ASP A 179 30.16 -21.54 17.07
N ASP A 180 30.09 -22.11 18.28
CA ASP A 180 31.18 -22.05 19.27
C ASP A 180 31.93 -20.72 19.15
N ASP A 181 31.70 -19.78 20.06
CA ASP A 181 32.65 -19.57 21.16
C ASP A 181 32.26 -18.36 22.03
N ASP A 182 32.59 -18.55 23.31
CA ASP A 182 33.00 -17.55 24.30
C ASP A 182 31.98 -16.48 24.77
N GLU A 183 31.58 -16.47 26.05
CA GLU A 183 32.44 -16.05 27.19
C GLU A 183 32.87 -14.56 27.00
N GLU A 184 32.62 -13.58 27.85
CA GLU A 184 32.46 -13.56 29.29
C GLU A 184 31.63 -12.34 29.75
N GLU A 185 31.24 -12.43 31.02
CA GLU A 185 30.90 -11.35 31.94
C GLU A 185 31.73 -10.08 31.73
N GLU A 186 31.13 -8.90 31.89
CA GLU A 186 31.67 -7.86 32.78
C GLU A 186 30.50 -6.98 33.27
N GLU A 187 30.15 -7.15 34.54
CA GLU A 187 29.41 -6.16 35.32
C GLU A 187 30.37 -5.01 35.67
N GLU A 188 30.20 -3.84 35.06
CA GLU A 188 30.90 -2.64 35.48
C GLU A 188 29.89 -1.59 35.99
N GLU A 189 29.69 -1.68 37.31
CA GLU A 189 29.13 -0.66 38.20
C GLU A 189 29.99 0.60 38.14
N TYR A 190 29.55 1.62 37.40
CA TYR A 190 30.07 2.98 37.55
C TYR A 190 29.00 3.94 38.05
N GLY A 191 28.97 4.11 39.37
CA GLY A 191 28.53 5.35 39.97
C GLY A 191 29.54 6.45 39.67
N ASN A 192 29.09 7.51 38.99
CA ASN A 192 29.77 8.81 38.95
C ASN A 192 28.68 9.87 39.10
N GLU A 193 28.52 10.43 40.30
CA GLU A 193 29.22 11.62 40.78
C GLU A 193 28.72 12.88 40.05
N CYS A 194 27.87 13.58 40.78
CA CYS A 194 27.39 14.93 40.53
C CYS A 194 28.56 15.90 40.32
N GLY A 195 28.82 16.24 39.06
CA GLY A 195 29.69 17.33 38.64
C GLY A 195 28.88 18.60 38.38
N GLU A 196 29.09 19.58 39.23
CA GLU A 196 28.73 20.99 39.11
C GLU A 196 29.36 21.58 37.83
N TYR A 197 28.54 22.04 36.88
CA TYR A 197 29.05 22.73 35.69
C TYR A 197 29.03 24.24 35.95
N ASP A 198 30.21 24.80 36.18
CA ASP A 198 30.45 26.23 36.14
C ASP A 198 30.43 26.73 34.69
N TYR A 199 29.67 27.80 34.49
CA TYR A 199 29.62 28.63 33.30
C TYR A 199 31.02 29.19 32.97
N TYR A 200 31.52 28.92 31.77
CA TYR A 200 32.53 29.77 31.14
C TYR A 200 31.96 30.29 29.81
N ASP A 201 31.81 31.61 29.81
CA ASP A 201 31.51 32.50 28.72
C ASP A 201 32.89 32.91 28.18
N GLU A 202 33.29 32.39 27.02
CA GLU A 202 34.48 32.83 26.31
C GLU A 202 34.13 32.99 24.82
N ASP A 203 34.13 34.26 24.43
CA ASP A 203 34.22 34.79 23.08
C ASP A 203 35.44 34.22 22.31
N ASP A 204 35.49 34.50 21.00
CA ASP A 204 36.59 34.21 20.04
C ASP A 204 36.66 32.74 19.58
N ASP A 205 36.70 32.38 18.29
CA ASP A 205 37.25 33.07 17.12
C ASP A 205 36.54 32.61 15.83
N GLU A 206 36.63 33.49 14.84
CA GLU A 206 36.37 33.28 13.42
C GLU A 206 37.18 32.09 12.88
N ASP A 207 36.54 31.06 12.32
CA ASP A 207 37.21 30.09 11.45
C ASP A 207 36.30 29.66 10.31
N ASP A 208 36.57 30.29 9.17
CA ASP A 208 36.74 29.71 7.83
C ASP A 208 35.67 28.70 7.37
N ASP A 209 34.61 29.24 6.80
CA ASP A 209 33.70 28.57 5.87
C ASP A 209 34.41 28.21 4.55
N GLU A 210 35.31 27.22 4.61
CA GLU A 210 35.77 26.44 3.46
C GLU A 210 34.63 25.48 3.06
N TYR A 211 33.71 25.99 2.24
CA TYR A 211 32.71 25.18 1.55
C TYR A 211 33.42 24.22 0.59
N ASP A 212 33.53 22.95 0.98
CA ASP A 212 33.80 21.86 0.06
C ASP A 212 32.69 21.84 -1.01
N GLU A 213 33.06 22.26 -2.22
CA GLU A 213 32.31 22.10 -3.46
C GLU A 213 32.20 20.59 -3.72
N TYR A 214 31.12 19.96 -3.24
CA TYR A 214 30.80 18.59 -3.62
C TYR A 214 30.49 18.59 -5.13
N ASP A 215 31.45 18.11 -5.92
CA ASP A 215 31.26 17.69 -7.31
C ASP A 215 30.17 16.59 -7.34
N ASP A 216 28.93 17.01 -7.62
CA ASP A 216 27.74 16.19 -7.81
C ASP A 216 27.76 15.41 -9.16
N ASP A 217 28.92 14.89 -9.58
CA ASP A 217 29.09 14.26 -10.90
C ASP A 217 29.32 12.73 -10.89
N ASP A 218 29.23 12.04 -9.74
CA ASP A 218 29.52 10.59 -9.67
C ASP A 218 28.39 9.68 -9.11
N ILE A 219 27.12 10.04 -9.33
CA ILE A 219 25.96 9.13 -9.10
C ILE A 219 25.17 8.83 -10.39
N LEU A 220 25.85 8.78 -11.54
CA LEU A 220 25.21 8.37 -12.81
C LEU A 220 25.99 7.32 -13.62
N ASN A 221 26.80 6.47 -12.97
CA ASN A 221 27.63 5.49 -13.71
C ASN A 221 27.50 4.02 -13.28
N ASN A 222 26.32 3.59 -12.81
CA ASN A 222 26.06 2.16 -12.60
C ASN A 222 24.82 1.59 -13.34
N PHE A 223 24.29 2.30 -14.35
CA PHE A 223 23.11 1.86 -15.10
C PHE A 223 23.38 1.44 -16.56
N SER A 224 24.56 0.87 -16.88
CA SER A 224 24.81 0.40 -18.26
C SER A 224 25.71 -0.83 -18.37
N ARG A 225 25.57 -1.83 -17.49
CA ARG A 225 26.35 -3.07 -17.59
C ARG A 225 25.59 -4.39 -17.45
N LEU A 226 24.32 -4.40 -17.82
CA LEU A 226 23.67 -5.63 -18.29
C LEU A 226 23.07 -5.33 -19.67
N TYR A 227 23.20 -6.30 -20.58
CA TYR A 227 22.99 -6.24 -22.05
C TYR A 227 24.23 -5.93 -22.88
N ILE A 228 25.17 -6.88 -22.90
CA ILE A 228 25.75 -7.46 -24.13
C ILE A 228 25.89 -8.96 -23.92
#